data_AF-A0A553AXF1-F1
#
_entry.id   AF-A0A553AXF1-F1
#
_cell.length_a   1.000
_cell.length_b   1.000
_cell.length_c   1.000
_cell.angle_alpha   90.00
_cell.angle_beta   90.00
_cell.angle_gamma   90.00
#
_symmetry.space_group_name_H-M   'P 1'
#
loop_
_entity.id
_entity.type
_entity.pdbx_description
1 polymer ?
#
loop_
_entity_poly.entity_id
_entity_poly.type
_entity_poly.pdbx_seq_one_letter_code
_entity_poly.pdbx_strand_id
1 'polypeptide(L)'
;MNPPRGGAYGTLGAQRGVVERHHIPPAGMGGLSRHYGPAIQMDFPDHIATPGHGRAGPNYRNRIAGQLQQRGFMGVMLAEMGFIELMHPGKYTTAMAEAAAYATCLQRAREIR
;
A
#
# COMPACT_ATOMS: atom_id res chain seq x y z
N MET A 1 -6.22 -20.36 -10.74
CA MET A 1 -5.44 -19.14 -10.44
C MET A 1 -5.67 -18.80 -8.99
N ASN A 2 -4.62 -18.49 -8.23
CA ASN A 2 -4.80 -17.97 -6.87
C ASN A 2 -5.43 -16.57 -6.94
N PRO A 3 -6.25 -16.18 -5.96
CA PRO A 3 -6.78 -14.83 -5.90
C PRO A 3 -5.64 -13.79 -5.81
N PRO A 4 -5.82 -12.58 -6.38
CA PRO A 4 -4.81 -11.55 -6.31
C PRO A 4 -4.53 -11.17 -4.86
N ARG A 5 -3.27 -10.86 -4.57
CA ARG A 5 -2.76 -10.45 -3.26
C ARG A 5 -2.51 -8.94 -3.19
N GLY A 6 -2.64 -8.20 -4.29
CA GLY A 6 -2.65 -6.74 -4.33
C GLY A 6 -3.83 -6.17 -5.13
N GLY A 7 -4.20 -4.93 -4.83
CA GLY A 7 -5.35 -4.26 -5.46
C GLY A 7 -6.06 -3.30 -4.50
N ALA A 8 -7.37 -3.14 -4.65
CA ALA A 8 -8.17 -2.32 -3.74
C ALA A 8 -8.23 -2.96 -2.35
N TYR A 9 -7.95 -2.20 -1.29
CA TYR A 9 -7.96 -2.70 0.10
C TYR A 9 -9.24 -3.46 0.48
N GLY A 10 -10.38 -3.00 -0.03
CA GLY A 10 -11.69 -3.58 0.23
C GLY A 10 -11.89 -5.00 -0.32
N THR A 11 -11.15 -5.38 -1.36
CA THR A 11 -11.32 -6.65 -2.07
C THR A 11 -10.32 -7.72 -1.63
N LEU A 12 -9.29 -7.34 -0.88
CA LEU A 12 -8.27 -8.26 -0.40
C LEU A 12 -8.75 -9.04 0.82
N GLY A 13 -8.54 -10.36 0.80
CA GLY A 13 -8.75 -11.22 1.96
C GLY A 13 -7.81 -10.83 3.11
N ALA A 14 -8.25 -11.05 4.35
CA ALA A 14 -7.44 -10.87 5.54
C ALA A 14 -7.84 -11.88 6.62
N GLN A 15 -6.85 -12.32 7.40
CA GLN A 15 -7.03 -13.11 8.59
C GLN A 15 -6.17 -12.50 9.70
N ARG A 16 -6.82 -11.93 10.71
CA ARG A 16 -6.15 -11.23 11.81
C ARG A 16 -5.07 -12.10 12.45
N GLY A 17 -3.88 -11.54 12.60
CA GLY A 17 -2.73 -12.26 13.18
C GLY A 17 -2.04 -13.24 12.23
N VAL A 18 -2.51 -13.40 10.99
CA VAL A 18 -1.91 -14.30 9.99
C VAL A 18 -1.53 -13.52 8.73
N VAL A 19 -2.52 -12.95 8.04
CA VAL A 19 -2.34 -12.12 6.85
C VAL A 19 -3.19 -10.87 6.96
N GLU A 20 -2.58 -9.72 6.85
CA GLU A 20 -3.23 -8.42 6.97
C GLU A 20 -3.14 -7.63 5.67
N ARG A 21 -3.93 -6.57 5.60
CA ARG A 21 -3.94 -5.66 4.46
C ARG A 21 -3.07 -4.45 4.79
N HIS A 22 -2.06 -4.23 3.97
CA HIS A 22 -1.15 -3.10 4.08
C HIS A 22 -1.42 -2.12 2.94
N HIS A 23 -1.77 -0.88 3.28
CA HIS A 23 -2.03 0.18 2.31
C HIS A 23 -0.73 0.72 1.71
N ILE A 24 -0.67 0.83 0.38
CA ILE A 24 0.47 1.42 -0.34
C ILE A 24 -0.03 2.36 -1.45
N PRO A 25 -0.02 3.69 -1.27
CA PRO A 25 0.40 4.47 -0.10
C PRO A 25 -0.54 4.30 1.12
N PRO A 26 -0.16 4.83 2.31
CA PRO A 26 -1.03 4.83 3.48
C PRO A 26 -2.45 5.38 3.24
N ALA A 27 -3.41 4.87 4.01
CA ALA A 27 -4.82 5.23 3.88
C ALA A 27 -5.09 6.74 3.92
N GLY A 28 -6.06 7.20 3.12
CA GLY A 28 -6.50 8.59 3.06
C GLY A 28 -5.66 9.47 2.12
N MET A 29 -4.68 8.90 1.43
CA MET A 29 -3.92 9.60 0.40
C MET A 29 -4.62 9.56 -0.96
N GLY A 30 -4.37 10.58 -1.79
CA GLY A 30 -4.89 10.65 -3.15
C GLY A 30 -6.39 10.93 -3.27
N GLY A 31 -7.08 11.29 -2.19
CA GLY A 31 -8.53 11.53 -2.21
C GLY A 31 -9.40 10.27 -2.23
N LEU A 32 -8.77 9.09 -2.18
CA LEU A 32 -9.48 7.81 -2.14
C LEU A 32 -10.03 7.53 -0.75
N SER A 33 -11.22 6.93 -0.70
CA SER A 33 -11.69 6.31 0.53
C SER A 33 -10.75 5.16 0.91
N ARG A 34 -10.68 4.85 2.20
CA ARG A 34 -9.86 3.73 2.70
C ARG A 34 -10.18 2.40 1.99
N HIS A 35 -11.43 2.20 1.57
CA HIS A 35 -11.83 0.97 0.89
C HIS A 35 -11.22 0.82 -0.51
N TYR A 36 -11.01 1.93 -1.21
CA TYR A 36 -10.51 1.96 -2.59
C TYR A 36 -9.02 2.30 -2.70
N GLY A 37 -8.33 2.56 -1.58
CA GLY A 37 -6.88 2.74 -1.60
C GLY A 37 -6.16 1.45 -2.07
N PRO A 38 -5.09 1.55 -2.87
CA PRO A 38 -4.27 0.41 -3.22
C PRO A 38 -3.63 -0.21 -1.96
N ALA A 39 -3.49 -1.52 -1.98
CA ALA A 39 -2.99 -2.30 -0.86
C ALA A 39 -2.41 -3.64 -1.34
N ILE A 40 -1.67 -4.29 -0.44
CA ILE A 40 -1.21 -5.67 -0.57
C ILE A 40 -1.57 -6.49 0.66
N GLN A 41 -1.70 -7.79 0.48
CA GLN A 41 -1.69 -8.76 1.56
C GLN A 41 -0.26 -8.96 2.05
N MET A 42 -0.07 -8.81 3.35
CA MET A 42 1.22 -8.95 4.02
C MET A 42 1.07 -9.90 5.20
N ASP A 43 2.08 -10.73 5.45
CA ASP A 43 2.07 -11.59 6.63
C ASP A 43 2.08 -10.71 7.89
N PHE A 44 1.34 -11.11 8.92
CA PHE A 44 1.20 -10.29 10.13
C PHE A 44 2.54 -9.86 10.75
N PRO A 45 3.56 -10.74 10.91
CA PRO A 45 4.87 -10.34 11.45
C PRO A 45 5.60 -9.28 10.62
N ASP A 46 5.41 -9.30 9.30
CA ASP A 46 6.01 -8.32 8.40
C ASP A 46 5.23 -7.01 8.44
N HIS A 47 3.90 -7.11 8.51
CA HIS A 47 3.04 -5.94 8.61
C HIS A 47 3.32 -5.13 9.87
N ILE A 48 3.54 -5.79 11.02
CA ILE A 48 3.92 -5.09 12.26
C ILE A 48 5.33 -4.47 12.19
N ALA A 49 6.21 -5.00 11.34
CA ALA A 49 7.55 -4.48 11.13
C ALA A 49 7.57 -3.27 10.17
N THR A 50 6.55 -3.10 9.32
CA THR A 50 6.45 -1.94 8.44
C THR A 50 6.25 -0.62 9.23
N PRO A 51 6.96 0.46 8.85
CA PRO A 51 6.66 1.81 9.30
C PRO A 51 5.21 2.16 8.99
N GLY A 52 4.54 2.82 9.93
CA GLY A 52 3.12 3.14 9.78
C GLY A 52 2.19 2.17 10.52
N HIS A 53 2.69 1.03 10.98
CA HIS A 53 1.97 0.13 11.87
C HIS A 53 1.98 0.65 13.32
N GLY A 54 0.87 0.46 14.04
CA GLY A 54 0.77 0.81 15.47
C GLY A 54 0.85 2.30 15.81
N ARG A 55 1.40 2.62 16.99
CA ARG A 55 1.39 3.96 17.60
C ARG A 55 2.23 5.01 16.84
N ALA A 56 3.22 4.58 16.06
CA ALA A 56 4.03 5.47 15.22
C ALA A 56 3.36 5.85 13.89
N GLY A 57 2.18 5.27 13.60
CA GLY A 57 1.41 5.49 12.37
C GLY A 57 1.16 6.96 12.00
N PRO A 58 0.73 7.83 12.93
CA PRO A 58 0.45 9.23 12.62
C PRO A 58 1.69 10.01 12.14
N ASN A 59 2.83 9.86 12.82
CA ASN A 59 4.06 10.55 12.46
C ASN A 59 4.58 10.09 11.09
N TYR A 60 4.48 8.79 10.83
CA TYR A 60 4.82 8.23 9.53
C TYR A 60 3.93 8.80 8.41
N ARG A 61 2.61 8.81 8.61
CA ARG A 61 1.66 9.37 7.63
C ARG A 61 1.91 10.85 7.35
N ASN A 62 2.25 11.64 8.36
CA ASN A 62 2.59 13.05 8.17
C ASN A 62 3.86 13.23 7.33
N ARG A 63 4.89 12.40 7.56
CA ARG A 63 6.10 12.39 6.73
C ARG A 63 5.79 12.05 5.28
N ILE A 64 4.97 11.04 5.05
CA ILE A 64 4.58 10.60 3.72
C ILE A 64 3.64 11.61 3.03
N ALA A 65 2.76 12.29 3.77
CA ALA A 65 1.90 13.35 3.23
C ALA A 65 2.72 14.50 2.62
N GLY A 66 3.85 14.88 3.24
CA GLY A 66 4.78 15.85 2.67
C GLY A 66 5.42 15.39 1.35
N GLN A 67 5.62 14.07 1.18
CA GLN A 67 6.15 13.51 -0.08
C GLN A 67 5.10 13.50 -1.20
N LEU A 68 3.81 13.42 -0.86
CA LEU A 68 2.73 13.42 -1.85
C LEU A 68 2.73 14.71 -2.69
N GLN A 69 2.99 15.86 -2.07
CA GLN A 69 3.11 17.14 -2.78
C GLN A 69 4.31 17.21 -3.73
N GLN A 70 5.39 16.48 -3.42
CA GLN A 70 6.64 16.54 -4.18
C GLN A 70 6.73 15.48 -5.28
N ARG A 71 6.14 14.29 -5.04
CA ARG A 71 6.33 13.09 -5.87
C ARG A 71 5.05 12.61 -6.54
N GLY A 72 3.88 13.15 -6.16
CA GLY A 72 2.58 12.64 -6.57
C GLY A 72 2.27 11.27 -5.98
N PHE A 73 1.05 10.78 -6.17
CA PHE A 73 0.58 9.53 -5.58
C PHE A 73 1.44 8.32 -5.99
N MET A 74 1.74 8.20 -7.29
CA MET A 74 2.53 7.09 -7.81
C MET A 74 3.96 7.10 -7.29
N GLY A 75 4.58 8.28 -7.16
CA GLY A 75 5.94 8.38 -6.65
C GLY A 75 6.05 8.00 -5.18
N VAL A 76 5.04 8.32 -4.36
CA VAL A 76 4.94 7.85 -2.98
C VAL A 76 4.74 6.33 -2.94
N MET A 77 3.82 5.81 -3.75
CA MET A 77 3.55 4.37 -3.81
C MET A 77 4.81 3.56 -4.13
N LEU A 78 5.56 3.98 -5.15
CA LEU A 78 6.80 3.32 -5.55
C LEU A 78 7.88 3.37 -4.45
N ALA A 79 7.93 4.46 -3.67
CA ALA A 79 8.84 4.58 -2.54
C ALA A 79 8.49 3.58 -1.42
N GLU A 80 7.19 3.44 -1.09
CA GLU A 80 6.72 2.43 -0.12
C GLU A 80 7.04 1.00 -0.62
N MET A 81 6.80 0.72 -1.90
CA MET A 81 7.10 -0.58 -2.51
C MET A 81 8.61 -0.90 -2.44
N GLY A 82 9.47 0.07 -2.77
CA GLY A 82 10.92 -0.10 -2.66
C GLY A 82 11.39 -0.35 -1.23
N PHE A 83 10.74 0.29 -0.24
CA PHE A 83 11.03 0.03 1.16
C PHE A 83 10.58 -1.37 1.62
N ILE A 84 9.40 -1.82 1.19
CA ILE A 84 8.91 -3.18 1.47
C ILE A 84 9.83 -4.22 0.84
N GLU A 85 10.26 -4.01 -0.41
CA GLU A 85 11.20 -4.89 -1.12
C GLU A 85 12.56 -4.95 -0.41
N LEU A 86 13.05 -3.83 0.13
CA LEU A 86 14.29 -3.79 0.90
C LEU A 86 14.20 -4.62 2.20
N MET A 87 13.07 -4.58 2.90
CA MET A 87 12.85 -5.35 4.13
C MET A 87 12.52 -6.83 3.88
N HIS A 88 11.81 -7.10 2.78
CA HIS A 88 11.28 -8.42 2.46
C HIS A 88 11.56 -8.78 0.98
N PRO A 89 12.83 -9.00 0.61
CA PRO A 89 13.22 -9.20 -0.79
C PRO A 89 12.46 -10.35 -1.44
N GLY A 90 11.82 -10.09 -2.59
CA GLY A 90 11.07 -11.04 -3.40
C GLY A 90 9.72 -11.49 -2.82
N LYS A 91 9.46 -11.27 -1.53
CA LYS A 91 8.31 -11.88 -0.84
C LYS A 91 6.97 -11.30 -1.30
N TYR A 92 6.94 -10.00 -1.60
CA TYR A 92 5.72 -9.27 -1.92
C TYR A 92 5.69 -8.72 -3.35
N THR A 93 6.68 -9.03 -4.18
CA THR A 93 6.85 -8.45 -5.52
C THR A 93 5.62 -8.63 -6.41
N THR A 94 4.99 -9.82 -6.42
CA THR A 94 3.76 -10.06 -7.19
C THR A 94 2.59 -9.22 -6.69
N ALA A 95 2.37 -9.19 -5.36
CA ALA A 95 1.29 -8.39 -4.77
C ALA A 95 1.49 -6.89 -5.04
N MET A 96 2.73 -6.43 -4.95
CA MET A 96 3.12 -5.06 -5.27
C MET A 96 2.84 -4.73 -6.75
N ALA A 97 3.18 -5.63 -7.68
CA ALA A 97 2.87 -5.45 -9.10
C ALA A 97 1.34 -5.35 -9.35
N GLU A 98 0.54 -6.19 -8.69
CA GLU A 98 -0.93 -6.14 -8.77
C GLU A 98 -1.49 -4.82 -8.23
N ALA A 99 -0.99 -4.36 -7.08
CA ALA A 99 -1.38 -3.07 -6.52
C ALA A 99 -1.00 -1.90 -7.44
N ALA A 100 0.19 -1.92 -8.05
CA ALA A 100 0.65 -0.90 -8.98
C ALA A 100 -0.16 -0.89 -10.28
N ALA A 101 -0.58 -2.06 -10.77
CA ALA A 101 -1.50 -2.17 -11.90
C ALA A 101 -2.85 -1.51 -11.56
N TYR A 102 -3.39 -1.78 -10.38
CA TYR A 102 -4.62 -1.13 -9.90
C TYR A 102 -4.46 0.39 -9.78
N ALA A 103 -3.38 0.88 -9.17
CA ALA A 103 -3.11 2.31 -9.05
C ALA A 103 -2.97 2.98 -10.43
N THR A 104 -2.33 2.31 -11.40
CA THR A 104 -2.23 2.78 -12.78
C THR A 104 -3.61 2.95 -13.42
N CYS A 105 -4.54 2.01 -13.16
CA CYS A 105 -5.93 2.15 -13.62
C CYS A 105 -6.63 3.35 -12.98
N LEU A 106 -6.47 3.56 -11.67
CA LEU A 106 -7.02 4.73 -10.97
C LEU A 106 -6.46 6.05 -11.53
N GLN A 107 -5.15 6.10 -11.80
CA GLN A 107 -4.51 7.28 -12.37
C GLN A 107 -5.05 7.60 -13.77
N ARG A 108 -5.21 6.58 -14.63
CA ARG A 108 -5.82 6.74 -15.96
C ARG A 108 -7.27 7.18 -15.90
N ALA A 109 -8.02 6.71 -14.90
CA ALA A 109 -9.39 7.13 -14.61
C ALA A 109 -9.47 8.52 -13.95
N ARG A 110 -8.33 9.14 -13.61
CA ARG A 110 -8.22 10.45 -12.92
C ARG A 110 -8.79 10.46 -11.49
N GLU A 111 -8.85 9.30 -10.85
CA GLU A 111 -9.26 9.14 -9.44
C GLU A 111 -8.13 9.51 -8.46
N ILE A 112 -6.89 9.52 -8.94
CA ILE A 112 -5.69 9.94 -8.20
C ILE A 112 -4.78 10.81 -9.08
N ARG A 113 -3.92 11.62 -8.46
CA ARG A 113 -2.96 12.51 -9.13
C ARG A 113 -1.52 12.24 -8.66
#